data_AF-A0A662LC48-F1
#
_entry.id   AF-A0A662LC48-F1
#
_cell.length_a   1.000
_cell.length_b   1.000
_cell.length_c   1.000
_cell.angle_alpha   90.00
_cell.angle_beta   90.00
_cell.angle_gamma   90.00
#
_symmetry.space_group_name_H-M   'P 1'
#
loop_
_entity.id
_entity.type
_entity.pdbx_description
1 polymer ?
#
loop_
_entity_poly.entity_id
_entity_poly.type
_entity_poly.pdbx_seq_one_letter_code
_entity_poly.pdbx_strand_id
1 'polypeptide(L)'
;MGKIKTIEKKNDNVITASEIGQFCYCSMSWYLQRQGYKPRSESINMGWEKHIELGDLMDSTQKNIKKSKIFGSAGYILLIIAFLILLFEVIL
;
A
#
# COMPACT_ATOMS: atom_id res chain seq x y z
N MET A 1 -15.41 -22.91 -7.52
CA MET A 1 -16.69 -22.18 -7.63
C MET A 1 -16.52 -20.80 -6.99
N GLY A 2 -16.31 -19.76 -7.81
CA GLY A 2 -16.10 -18.39 -7.34
C GLY A 2 -17.38 -17.81 -6.76
N LYS A 3 -17.32 -17.29 -5.53
CA LYS A 3 -18.44 -16.61 -4.88
C LYS A 3 -18.85 -15.40 -5.72
N ILE A 4 -20.06 -15.44 -6.26
CA ILE A 4 -20.69 -14.27 -6.89
C ILE A 4 -20.95 -13.27 -5.76
N LYS A 5 -20.08 -12.26 -5.66
CA LYS A 5 -20.29 -11.13 -4.73
C LYS A 5 -21.55 -10.39 -5.18
N THR A 6 -22.56 -10.42 -4.31
CA THR A 6 -23.80 -9.65 -4.39
C THR A 6 -23.47 -8.18 -4.66
N ILE A 7 -24.19 -7.59 -5.61
CA ILE A 7 -23.88 -6.27 -6.18
C ILE A 7 -24.38 -5.21 -5.23
N GLU A 8 -23.47 -4.57 -4.49
CA GLU A 8 -23.80 -3.38 -3.73
C GLU A 8 -23.84 -2.17 -4.67
N LYS A 9 -25.00 -1.51 -4.73
CA LYS A 9 -25.14 -0.18 -5.31
C LYS A 9 -24.16 0.75 -4.57
N LYS A 10 -23.25 1.38 -5.30
CA LYS A 10 -22.25 2.28 -4.71
C LYS A 10 -22.95 3.45 -4.02
N ASN A 11 -22.54 3.75 -2.79
CA ASN A 11 -23.11 4.84 -1.99
C ASN A 11 -22.97 6.18 -2.74
N ASP A 12 -24.08 6.88 -2.99
CA ASP A 12 -24.14 7.99 -3.95
C ASP A 12 -23.30 9.22 -3.53
N ASN A 13 -22.90 9.32 -2.25
CA ASN A 13 -22.26 10.50 -1.66
C ASN A 13 -20.72 10.52 -1.72
N VAL A 14 -20.05 9.48 -2.25
CA VAL A 14 -18.58 9.43 -2.35
C VAL A 14 -18.17 9.24 -3.80
N ILE A 15 -17.27 10.12 -4.27
CA ILE A 15 -16.63 10.02 -5.59
C ILE A 15 -15.13 9.74 -5.42
N THR A 16 -14.59 8.79 -6.18
CA THR A 16 -13.15 8.51 -6.22
C THR A 16 -12.44 9.31 -7.31
N ALA A 17 -11.12 9.50 -7.20
CA ALA A 17 -10.33 10.14 -8.26
C ALA A 17 -10.47 9.41 -9.62
N SER A 18 -10.57 8.08 -9.59
CA SER A 18 -10.84 7.27 -10.79
C SER A 18 -12.22 7.53 -11.41
N GLU A 19 -13.25 7.81 -10.60
CA GLU A 19 -14.58 8.17 -11.12
C GLU A 19 -14.57 9.51 -11.81
N ILE A 20 -13.83 10.49 -11.27
CA ILE A 20 -13.70 11.81 -11.91
C ILE A 20 -13.07 11.64 -13.29
N GLY A 21 -11.94 10.92 -13.38
CA GLY A 21 -11.28 10.64 -14.65
C GLY A 21 -12.19 9.90 -15.63
N GLN A 22 -12.98 8.94 -15.14
CA GLN A 22 -13.92 8.21 -15.97
C GLN A 22 -15.09 9.08 -16.46
N PHE A 23 -15.62 9.96 -15.62
CA PHE A 23 -16.66 10.90 -16.02
C PHE A 23 -16.15 11.85 -17.11
N CYS A 24 -14.93 12.38 -16.96
CA CYS A 24 -14.27 13.20 -17.98
C CYS A 24 -14.03 12.45 -19.30
N TYR A 25 -13.71 11.14 -19.23
CA TYR A 25 -13.52 10.30 -20.41
C TYR A 25 -14.85 9.95 -21.10
N CYS A 26 -15.82 9.45 -20.34
CA CYS A 26 -17.16 9.09 -20.83
C CYS A 26 -18.18 9.10 -19.68
N SER A 27 -18.98 10.17 -19.62
CA SER A 27 -20.04 10.36 -18.63
C SER A 27 -21.11 9.26 -18.65
N MET A 28 -21.44 8.73 -19.83
CA MET A 28 -22.38 7.60 -19.97
C MET A 28 -21.84 6.32 -19.36
N SER A 29 -20.56 6.00 -19.61
CA SER A 29 -19.90 4.84 -19.00
C SER A 29 -19.87 4.97 -17.48
N TRP A 30 -19.52 6.15 -16.98
CA TRP A 30 -19.55 6.44 -15.54
C TRP A 30 -20.95 6.23 -14.93
N TYR A 31 -22.01 6.74 -15.58
CA TYR A 31 -23.38 6.57 -15.12
C TYR A 31 -23.78 5.09 -15.06
N LEU A 32 -23.50 4.32 -16.12
CA LEU A 32 -23.78 2.88 -16.16
C LEU A 32 -23.04 2.13 -15.04
N GLN A 33 -21.79 2.49 -14.75
CA GLN A 33 -21.08 1.88 -13.63
C GLN A 33 -21.72 2.18 -12.28
N ARG A 34 -22.27 3.38 -12.07
CA ARG A 34 -23.07 3.70 -10.86
C ARG A 34 -24.37 2.92 -10.78
N GLN A 35 -24.95 2.54 -11.92
CA GLN A 35 -26.09 1.62 -11.98
C GLN A 35 -25.70 0.13 -11.77
N GLY A 36 -24.42 -0.16 -11.54
CA GLY A 36 -23.92 -1.50 -11.21
C GLY A 36 -23.34 -2.28 -12.41
N TYR A 37 -23.28 -1.68 -13.60
CA TYR A 37 -22.65 -2.32 -14.75
C TYR A 37 -21.13 -2.36 -14.55
N LYS A 38 -20.52 -3.55 -14.60
CA LYS A 38 -19.07 -3.69 -14.46
C LYS A 38 -18.39 -3.71 -15.83
N PRO A 39 -17.37 -2.86 -16.06
CA PRO A 39 -16.56 -2.97 -17.25
C PRO A 39 -15.82 -4.32 -17.22
N ARG A 40 -15.82 -5.05 -18.33
CA ARG A 40 -15.01 -6.26 -18.49
C ARG A 40 -13.89 -5.94 -19.46
N SER A 41 -12.66 -5.90 -18.97
CA SER A 41 -11.49 -5.93 -19.82
C SER A 41 -10.34 -6.64 -19.10
N GLU A 42 -9.52 -7.34 -19.87
CA GLU A 42 -8.32 -8.00 -19.36
C GLU A 42 -7.34 -6.97 -18.77
N SER A 43 -7.21 -5.80 -19.39
CA SER A 43 -6.35 -4.71 -18.92
C SER A 43 -6.76 -4.19 -17.53
N ILE A 44 -8.06 -4.11 -17.23
CA ILE A 44 -8.54 -3.71 -15.89
C ILE A 44 -8.15 -4.75 -14.85
N ASN A 45 -8.29 -6.04 -15.17
CA ASN A 45 -7.92 -7.12 -14.25
C ASN A 45 -6.41 -7.14 -13.99
N MET A 46 -5.59 -7.01 -15.04
CA MET A 46 -4.14 -6.91 -14.89
C MET A 46 -3.72 -5.68 -14.07
N GLY A 47 -4.34 -4.53 -14.32
CA GLY A 47 -4.07 -3.32 -13.54
C GLY A 47 -4.42 -3.48 -12.06
N TRP A 48 -5.53 -4.16 -11.76
CA TRP A 48 -5.93 -4.47 -10.39
C TRP A 48 -4.94 -5.40 -9.69
N GLU A 49 -4.51 -6.47 -10.36
CA GLU A 49 -3.52 -7.41 -9.83
C GLU A 49 -2.19 -6.70 -9.53
N LYS A 50 -1.74 -5.84 -10.44
CA LYS A 50 -0.52 -5.03 -10.24
C LYS A 50 -0.64 -4.06 -9.08
N HIS A 51 -1.81 -3.45 -8.86
CA HIS A 51 -2.02 -2.60 -7.69
C HIS A 51 -1.93 -3.38 -6.38
N ILE A 52 -2.43 -4.61 -6.34
CA ILE A 52 -2.31 -5.49 -5.16
C ILE A 52 -0.84 -5.85 -4.92
N GLU A 53 -0.15 -6.34 -5.95
CA GLU A 53 1.26 -6.74 -5.88
C GLU A 53 2.14 -5.59 -5.36
N LEU A 54 1.93 -4.39 -5.89
CA LEU A 54 2.68 -3.20 -5.47
C LEU A 54 2.34 -2.79 -4.03
N GLY A 55 1.07 -2.91 -3.62
CA GLY A 55 0.64 -2.67 -2.24
C GLY A 55 1.34 -3.59 -1.26
N ASP A 56 1.37 -4.90 -1.55
CA ASP A 56 2.04 -5.90 -0.72
C ASP A 56 3.57 -5.65 -0.64
N LEU A 57 4.17 -5.24 -1.75
CA LEU A 57 5.58 -4.84 -1.79
C LEU A 57 5.85 -3.61 -0.92
N MET A 58 4.99 -2.58 -0.97
CA MET A 58 5.14 -1.38 -0.14
C MET A 58 5.02 -1.72 1.34
N ASP A 59 4.05 -2.55 1.71
CA ASP A 59 3.84 -2.97 3.10
C ASP A 59 5.02 -3.78 3.66
N SER A 60 5.52 -4.72 2.88
CA SER A 60 6.71 -5.51 3.25
C SER A 60 7.97 -4.63 3.36
N THR A 61 8.16 -3.70 2.43
CA THR A 61 9.26 -2.72 2.46
C THR A 61 9.17 -1.85 3.72
N GLN A 62 7.99 -1.35 4.06
CA GLN A 62 7.79 -0.54 5.26
C GLN A 62 8.11 -1.32 6.55
N LYS A 63 7.73 -2.59 6.62
CA LYS A 63 8.09 -3.48 7.74
C LYS A 63 9.60 -3.66 7.84
N ASN A 64 10.28 -3.86 6.72
CA ASN A 64 11.74 -4.03 6.67
C ASN A 64 12.48 -2.76 7.08
N ILE A 65 12.02 -1.58 6.66
CA ILE A 65 12.59 -0.29 7.09
C ILE A 65 12.47 -0.13 8.61
N LYS A 66 11.33 -0.48 9.21
CA LYS A 66 11.14 -0.43 10.67
C LYS A 66 12.13 -1.34 11.39
N LYS A 67 12.30 -2.58 10.92
CA LYS A 67 13.29 -3.53 11.47
C LYS A 67 14.71 -3.00 11.33
N SER A 68 15.06 -2.49 10.15
CA SER A 68 16.38 -1.91 9.88
C SER A 68 16.70 -0.75 10.81
N LYS A 69 15.74 0.15 11.09
CA LYS A 69 15.90 1.23 12.07
C LYS A 69 16.17 0.69 13.48
N ILE A 70 15.44 -0.35 13.91
CA ILE A 70 15.65 -0.97 15.23
C ILE A 70 17.06 -1.57 15.33
N PHE A 71 17.49 -2.34 14.32
CA PHE A 71 18.83 -2.90 14.29
C PHE A 71 19.92 -1.83 14.23
N GLY A 72 19.70 -0.76 13.46
CA GLY A 72 20.60 0.39 13.41
C GLY A 72 20.77 1.04 14.78
N SER A 73 19.66 1.34 15.48
CA SER A 73 19.71 1.90 16.84
C SER A 73 20.40 0.96 17.82
N ALA A 74 20.13 -0.34 17.77
CA ALA A 74 20.80 -1.32 18.62
C ALA A 74 22.32 -1.36 18.37
N GLY A 75 22.75 -1.27 17.11
CA GLY A 75 24.17 -1.18 16.74
C GLY A 75 24.85 0.06 17.31
N TYR A 76 24.21 1.23 17.25
CA TYR A 76 24.75 2.44 17.85
C TYR A 76 24.87 2.36 19.38
N ILE A 77 23.87 1.77 20.05
CA ILE A 77 23.93 1.54 21.51
C ILE A 77 25.12 0.65 21.86
N LEU A 78 25.32 -0.46 21.14
CA LEU A 78 26.45 -1.36 21.34
C LEU A 78 27.78 -0.63 21.14
N LEU A 79 27.88 0.22 20.11
CA LEU A 79 29.08 1.00 19.81
C LEU A 79 29.41 2.00 20.92
N ILE A 80 28.39 2.67 21.48
CA ILE A 80 28.56 3.56 22.64
C ILE A 80 29.06 2.78 23.85
N ILE A 81 28.48 1.61 24.14
CA ILE A 81 28.91 0.76 25.27
C ILE A 81 30.36 0.33 25.09
N ALA A 82 30.74 -0.16 23.91
CA ALA A 82 32.11 -0.57 23.62
C ALA A 82 33.09 0.60 23.76
N PHE A 83 32.72 1.78 23.28
CA PHE A 83 33.53 2.99 23.42
C PHE A 83 33.71 3.40 24.89
N LEU A 84 32.66 3.32 25.71
CA LEU A 84 32.76 3.59 27.14
C LEU A 84 33.69 2.61 27.85
N ILE A 85 33.58 1.31 27.57
CA ILE A 85 34.46 0.28 28.15
C ILE A 85 35.93 0.61 27.86
N LEU A 86 36.25 0.94 26.60
CA LEU A 86 37.61 1.29 26.18
C LEU A 86 38.11 2.54 26.93
N LEU A 87 37.27 3.58 27.05
CA LEU A 87 37.63 4.77 27.84
C LEU A 87 37.90 4.46 29.31
N PHE A 88 37.06 3.62 29.94
CA PHE A 88 37.26 3.22 31.33
C PHE A 88 38.54 2.43 31.54
N GLU A 89 38.91 1.55 30.61
CA GLU A 89 40.16 0.78 30.65
C GLU A 89 41.40 1.66 30.46
N VAL A 90 41.31 2.76 29.71
CA VAL A 90 42.42 3.70 29.51
C VAL A 90 42.57 4.69 30.68
N ILE A 91 41.47 5.02 31.37
CA ILE A 91 41.46 5.99 32.47
C ILE A 91 41.88 5.36 33.81
N LEU A 92 41.62 4.07 34.01
CA LEU A 92 41.90 3.33 35.24
C LEU A 92 43.29 2.66 35.20
#